data_AF-A0A0P0X9T8-F1
#
_entry.id   AF-A0A0P0X9T8-F1
#
_cell.length_a   1.000
_cell.length_b   1.000
_cell.length_c   1.000
_cell.angle_alpha   90.00
_cell.angle_beta   90.00
_cell.angle_gamma   90.00
#
_symmetry.space_group_name_H-M   'P 1'
#
loop_
_entity.id
_entity.type
_entity.pdbx_description
1 polymer ?
#
loop_
_entity_poly.entity_id
_entity_poly.type
_entity_poly.pdbx_seq_one_letter_code
_entity_poly.pdbx_strand_id
1 'polypeptide(L)' 'DKDGKLIPVALKEGDTVLLPEYGGLEVKLAAEKEYLLFREHDILGTLVD' A
#
# COMPACT_ATOMS: atom_id res chain seq x y z
N ASP A 1 3.54 -13.05 -24.20
CA ASP A 1 4.12 -13.87 -23.13
C ASP A 1 2.99 -14.33 -22.22
N LYS A 2 2.83 -15.64 -22.06
CA LYS A 2 1.66 -16.32 -21.45
C LYS A 2 1.97 -16.88 -20.06
N ASP A 3 3.10 -16.47 -19.50
CA ASP A 3 3.44 -16.70 -18.11
C ASP A 3 2.79 -15.59 -17.28
N GLY A 4 1.55 -15.80 -16.85
CA GLY A 4 0.86 -14.94 -15.88
C GLY A 4 1.54 -14.95 -14.51
N LYS A 5 2.78 -14.46 -14.46
CA LYS A 5 3.55 -14.34 -13.22
C LYS A 5 2.99 -13.18 -12.41
N LEU A 6 2.63 -13.49 -11.17
CA LEU A 6 2.28 -12.48 -10.18
C LEU A 6 3.47 -11.54 -10.01
N ILE A 7 3.21 -10.24 -10.19
CA ILE A 7 4.18 -9.20 -9.85
C ILE A 7 4.06 -9.01 -8.33
N PRO A 8 5.13 -9.25 -7.56
CA PRO A 8 5.12 -9.02 -6.13
C PRO A 8 5.11 -7.52 -5.84
N VAL A 9 4.46 -7.14 -4.75
CA VAL A 9 4.54 -5.77 -4.22
C VAL A 9 5.99 -5.43 -3.87
N ALA A 10 6.43 -4.23 -4.24
CA ALA A 10 7.77 -3.74 -3.94
C ALA A 10 7.95 -3.32 -2.47
N LEU A 11 6.86 -3.26 -1.71
CA LEU A 11 6.78 -2.77 -0.33
C LEU A 11 6.70 -3.94 0.64
N LYS A 12 7.38 -3.81 1.78
CA LYS A 12 7.37 -4.78 2.87
C LYS A 12 6.65 -4.22 4.10
N GLU A 13 6.22 -5.12 4.97
CA GLU A 13 5.65 -4.75 6.26
C GLU A 13 6.70 -4.00 7.09
N GLY A 14 6.33 -2.82 7.59
CA GLY A 14 7.22 -1.94 8.36
C GLY A 14 7.90 -0.83 7.55
N ASP A 15 7.79 -0.84 6.22
CA ASP A 15 8.29 0.25 5.39
C ASP A 15 7.48 1.53 5.66
N THR A 16 8.18 2.64 5.86
CA THR A 16 7.54 3.95 5.96
C THR A 16 7.36 4.50 4.55
N VAL A 17 6.11 4.75 4.15
CA VAL A 17 5.77 5.23 2.81
C VAL A 17 5.12 6.60 2.86
N LEU A 18 5.29 7.35 1.78
CA LEU A 18 4.64 8.64 1.60
C LEU A 18 3.33 8.44 0.84
N LEU A 19 2.22 8.70 1.52
CA LEU A 19 0.88 8.63 0.97
C LEU A 19 0.48 9.96 0.34
N PRO A 20 -0.31 9.96 -0.74
CA PRO A 20 -0.85 11.18 -1.33
C PRO A 20 -1.90 11.84 -0.41
N GLU A 21 -2.14 13.14 -0.60
CA GLU A 21 -3.14 13.91 0.18
C GLU A 21 -4.58 13.38 0.01
N TYR A 22 -4.86 12.74 -1.12
CA TYR A 22 -6.16 12.16 -1.45
C TYR A 22 -5.98 10.76 -2.02
N GLY A 23 -6.87 9.86 -1.61
CA GLY A 23 -6.90 8.48 -2.08
C GLY A 23 -6.93 7.49 -0.92
N GLY A 24 -7.00 6.22 -1.28
CA GLY A 24 -7.11 5.13 -0.33
C GLY A 24 -8.56 4.82 0.06
N LEU A 25 -8.81 3.54 0.32
CA LEU A 25 -10.09 3.05 0.81
C LEU A 25 -10.00 2.90 2.33
N GLU A 26 -10.91 3.52 3.07
CA GLU A 26 -11.01 3.27 4.50
C GLU A 26 -11.59 1.88 4.76
N VAL A 27 -10.79 1.03 5.41
CA VAL A 27 -11.14 -0.33 5.76
C VAL A 27 -11.05 -0.47 7.27
N LYS A 28 -12.15 -0.86 7.91
CA LYS A 28 -12.19 -1.13 9.35
C LYS A 28 -11.86 -2.60 9.57
N LEU A 29 -10.68 -2.88 10.10
CA LEU A 29 -10.25 -4.22 10.47
C LEU A 29 -10.45 -4.37 11.98
N ALA A 30 -11.48 -5.13 12.35
CA ALA A 30 -12.02 -5.21 13.72
C ALA A 30 -12.58 -3.89 14.25
N ALA A 31 -13.29 -3.95 15.38
CA ALA A 31 -14.11 -2.85 15.89
C ALA A 31 -13.33 -1.58 16.30
N GLU A 32 -12.00 -1.62 16.35
CA GLU A 32 -11.19 -0.59 17.02
C GLU A 32 -10.05 -0.01 16.16
N LYS A 33 -9.85 -0.48 14.93
CA LYS A 33 -8.77 0.03 14.07
C LYS A 33 -9.22 0.31 12.65
N GLU A 34 -9.10 1.57 12.30
CA GLU A 34 -9.31 2.07 10.95
C GLU A 34 -7.97 2.01 10.20
N TYR A 35 -7.99 1.44 9.01
CA TYR A 35 -6.85 1.35 8.12
C TYR A 35 -7.20 1.99 6.79
N LEU A 36 -6.20 2.53 6.10
CA LEU A 36 -6.37 3.02 4.74
C LEU A 36 -5.67 2.05 3.80
N LEU A 37 -6.42 1.49 2.85
CA LEU A 37 -5.93 0.60 1.83
C LEU A 37 -5.59 1.41 0.57
N PHE A 38 -4.31 1.42 0.21
CA PHE A 38 -3.80 2.04 -1.01
C PHE A 38 -3.30 0.98 -1.99
N ARG A 39 -3.30 1.32 -3.27
CA ARG A 39 -2.60 0.52 -4.30
C ARG A 39 -1.16 0.97 -4.37
N GLU A 40 -0.27 0.06 -4.74
CA GLU A 40 1.17 0.35 -4.87
C GLU A 40 1.47 1.55 -5.78
N HIS A 41 0.70 1.71 -6.86
CA HIS A 41 0.86 2.78 -7.84
C HIS A 41 0.49 4.16 -7.28
N ASP A 42 -0.31 4.22 -6.22
CA ASP A 42 -0.75 5.46 -5.61
C ASP A 42 0.26 5.96 -4.56
N ILE A 43 1.27 5.16 -4.21
CA ILE A 43 2.31 5.51 -3.23
C ILE A 43 3.36 6.40 -3.91
N LEU A 44 3.65 7.56 -3.31
CA LEU A 44 4.53 8.57 -3.89
C LEU A 44 6.02 8.21 -3.73
N GLY A 45 6.35 7.45 -2.70
CA GLY A 45 7.71 6.96 -2.47
C GLY A 45 7.86 6.25 -1.12
N THR A 46 8.99 5.58 -0.92
CA THR A 46 9.41 5.00 0.35
C THR A 46 10.41 5.93 1.04
N LEU A 47 10.29 6.07 2.37
CA LEU A 47 11.41 6.57 3.17
C LEU A 47 12.39 5.43 3.38
N VAL A 48 13.63 5.65 2.97
CA VAL A 48 14.76 4.77 3.26
C VAL A 48 15.63 5.54 4.24
N ASP A 49 15.75 5.00 5.46
CA ASP A 49 16.72 5.47 6.46
C ASP A 49 18.12 4.89 6.16
#